data_AF-A0A9Q0MM10-F1
#
_entry.id   AF-A0A9Q0MM10-F1
#
_cell.length_a   1.000
_cell.length_b   1.000
_cell.length_c   1.000
_cell.angle_alpha   90.00
_cell.angle_beta   90.00
_cell.angle_gamma   90.00
#
_symmetry.space_group_name_H-M   'P 1'
#
loop_
_entity.id
_entity.type
_entity.pdbx_description
1 polymer ?
#
loop_
_entity_poly.entity_id
_entity_poly.type
_entity_poly.pdbx_seq_one_letter_code
_entity_poly.pdbx_strand_id
1 'polypeptide(L)'
;AENKALLEKEMASIETKAKRSIRKITRAQIQAHMQAEIEKLYKVIENLKTGSRIVNADPLVENVNRLMSDTYVATTVDQAIAILNLDRDKVGRHPERLVEAAYKAFEAENLPRIKAENPSMRRTQRID
;
A
#
# COMPACT_ATOMS: atom_id res chain seq x y z
N ALA A 1 -30.37 40.01 26.69
CA ALA A 1 -31.20 38.81 26.97
C ALA A 1 -30.70 37.59 26.19
N GLU A 2 -30.34 37.75 24.92
CA GLU A 2 -29.89 36.65 24.04
C GLU A 2 -28.60 35.94 24.50
N ASN A 3 -27.62 36.68 25.04
CA ASN A 3 -26.40 36.08 25.59
C ASN A 3 -26.67 35.10 26.74
N LYS A 4 -27.70 35.35 27.56
CA LYS A 4 -28.07 34.45 28.65
C LYS A 4 -28.69 33.16 28.11
N ALA A 5 -29.52 33.27 27.07
CA ALA A 5 -30.12 32.12 26.41
C ALA A 5 -29.09 31.26 25.65
N LEU A 6 -28.05 31.88 25.07
CA LEU A 6 -26.96 31.15 24.44
C LEU A 6 -26.15 30.35 25.48
N LEU A 7 -25.83 30.98 26.61
CA LEU A 7 -25.13 30.35 27.72
C LEU A 7 -25.91 29.18 28.32
N GLU A 8 -27.23 29.31 28.49
CA GLU A 8 -28.08 28.22 28.98
C GLU A 8 -28.08 27.00 28.03
N LYS A 9 -28.06 27.23 26.71
CA LYS A 9 -27.95 26.16 25.70
C LYS A 9 -26.59 25.46 25.75
N GLU A 10 -25.51 26.21 25.90
CA GLU A 10 -24.17 25.65 26.05
C GLU A 10 -24.05 24.82 27.33
N MET A 11 -24.55 25.34 28.46
CA MET A 11 -24.54 24.64 29.75
C MET A 11 -25.39 23.35 29.72
N ALA A 12 -26.54 23.35 29.03
CA ALA A 12 -27.36 22.15 28.85
C ALA A 12 -26.67 21.07 27.98
N SER A 13 -25.86 21.47 27.00
CA SER A 13 -25.07 20.53 26.18
C SER A 13 -23.90 19.92 26.96
N ILE A 14 -23.35 20.65 27.93
CA ILE A 14 -22.23 20.21 28.77
C ILE A 14 -22.72 19.34 29.94
N GLU A 15 -24.03 19.34 30.21
CA GLU A 15 -24.62 18.56 31.30
C GLU A 15 -24.44 17.06 31.03
N THR A 16 -23.37 16.51 31.60
CA THR A 16 -23.06 15.09 31.49
C THR A 16 -24.17 14.32 32.20
N LYS A 17 -24.92 13.52 31.44
CA LYS A 17 -25.97 12.65 31.98
C LYS A 17 -25.35 11.83 33.12
N ALA A 18 -26.00 11.87 34.29
CA ALA A 18 -25.56 11.14 35.47
C ALA A 18 -25.19 9.70 35.09
N LYS A 19 -24.03 9.22 35.58
CA LYS A 19 -23.56 7.85 35.33
C LYS A 19 -24.70 6.91 35.67
N ARG A 20 -25.23 6.21 34.66
CA ARG A 20 -26.31 5.23 34.88
C ARG A 20 -25.79 4.23 35.90
N SER A 21 -26.54 4.08 37.00
CA SER A 21 -26.23 3.10 38.04
C SER A 21 -26.00 1.74 37.38
N ILE A 22 -24.81 1.17 37.61
CA ILE A 22 -24.44 -0.15 37.09
C ILE A 22 -25.26 -1.18 37.86
N ARG A 23 -26.48 -1.44 37.39
CA ARG A 23 -27.27 -2.58 37.84
C ARG A 23 -26.66 -3.84 37.23
N LYS A 24 -26.49 -4.88 38.04
CA LYS A 24 -26.05 -6.20 37.55
C LYS A 24 -27.16 -6.75 36.65
N ILE A 25 -26.80 -7.07 35.41
CA ILE A 25 -27.71 -7.65 34.40
C ILE A 25 -27.38 -9.14 34.27
N THR A 26 -28.39 -9.97 34.09
CA THR A 26 -28.18 -11.42 33.92
C THR A 26 -27.75 -11.74 32.49
N ARG A 27 -27.03 -12.86 32.29
CA ARG A 27 -26.61 -13.31 30.95
C ARG A 27 -27.79 -13.44 29.97
N ALA A 28 -28.93 -13.92 30.44
CA ALA A 28 -30.16 -14.05 29.65
C ALA A 28 -30.66 -12.68 29.14
N GLN A 29 -30.62 -11.65 29.98
CA GLN A 29 -31.01 -10.29 29.59
C GLN A 29 -30.06 -9.68 28.56
N ILE A 30 -28.75 -9.96 28.66
CA ILE A 30 -27.76 -9.51 27.67
C ILE A 30 -28.05 -10.16 26.32
N GLN A 31 -28.29 -11.48 26.29
CA GLN A 31 -28.61 -12.19 25.05
C GLN A 31 -29.91 -11.70 24.41
N ALA A 32 -30.96 -11.48 25.22
CA ALA A 32 -32.23 -10.93 24.74
C ALA A 32 -32.07 -9.51 24.16
N HIS A 33 -31.27 -8.66 24.81
CA HIS A 33 -30.99 -7.32 24.30
C HIS A 33 -30.22 -7.37 22.97
N MET A 34 -29.20 -8.23 22.87
CA MET A 34 -28.45 -8.42 21.63
C MET A 34 -29.35 -8.92 20.49
N GLN A 35 -30.21 -9.91 20.74
CA GLN A 35 -31.17 -10.41 19.75
C GLN A 35 -32.13 -9.31 19.29
N ALA A 36 -32.70 -8.55 20.22
CA ALA A 36 -33.58 -7.43 19.90
C ALA A 36 -32.89 -6.32 19.09
N GLU A 37 -31.60 -6.05 19.36
CA GLU A 37 -30.78 -5.11 18.59
C GLU A 37 -30.58 -5.61 17.14
N ILE A 38 -30.22 -6.88 16.99
CA ILE A 38 -30.02 -7.54 15.70
C ILE A 38 -31.32 -7.52 14.88
N GLU A 39 -32.46 -7.84 15.48
CA GLU A 39 -33.77 -7.79 14.82
C GLU A 39 -34.15 -6.38 14.36
N LYS A 40 -33.86 -5.34 15.16
CA LYS A 40 -34.08 -3.95 14.76
C LYS A 40 -33.24 -3.59 13.55
N LEU A 41 -31.97 -3.98 13.52
CA LEU A 41 -31.08 -3.74 12.38
C LEU A 41 -31.60 -4.45 11.12
N TYR A 42 -32.05 -5.70 11.23
CA TYR A 42 -32.64 -6.41 10.09
C TYR A 42 -33.88 -5.70 9.55
N LYS A 43 -34.79 -5.24 10.42
CA LYS A 43 -35.99 -4.48 9.99
C LYS A 43 -35.63 -3.15 9.33
N VAL A 44 -34.60 -2.45 9.83
CA VAL A 44 -34.11 -1.20 9.20
C VAL A 44 -33.54 -1.49 7.80
N ILE A 45 -32.74 -2.56 7.66
CA ILE A 45 -32.19 -2.98 6.36
C ILE A 45 -33.30 -3.38 5.40
N GLU A 46 -34.32 -4.10 5.88
CA GLU A 46 -35.47 -4.52 5.08
C GLU A 46 -36.28 -3.31 4.59
N ASN A 47 -36.53 -2.33 5.46
CA ASN A 47 -37.20 -1.07 5.11
C ASN A 47 -36.36 -0.18 4.17
N LEU A 48 -35.03 -0.24 4.24
CA LEU A 48 -34.13 0.47 3.31
C LEU A 48 -34.12 -0.17 1.92
N LYS A 49 -34.25 -1.51 1.83
CA LYS A 49 -34.30 -2.24 0.55
C LYS A 49 -35.56 -1.93 -0.26
N THR A 50 -36.70 -1.68 0.40
CA THR A 50 -37.96 -1.33 -0.28
C THR A 50 -38.00 0.13 -0.77
N GLY A 51 -37.09 0.97 -0.29
CA GLY A 51 -36.98 2.40 -0.62
C GLY A 51 -35.78 2.75 -1.50
N SER A 52 -35.31 1.88 -2.39
CA SER A 52 -34.20 2.18 -3.31
C SER A 52 -34.63 3.23 -4.34
N ARG A 53 -34.61 4.50 -3.91
CA ARG A 53 -34.34 5.62 -4.80
C ARG A 53 -32.91 5.39 -5.27
N ILE A 54 -32.75 4.90 -6.50
CA ILE A 54 -31.44 4.69 -7.11
C ILE A 54 -30.80 6.08 -7.22
N VAL A 55 -30.09 6.49 -6.18
CA VAL A 55 -29.16 7.59 -6.26
C VAL A 55 -27.97 7.00 -6.99
N ASN A 56 -27.72 7.47 -8.21
CA ASN A 56 -26.45 7.24 -8.88
C ASN A 56 -25.39 7.94 -8.04
N ALA A 57 -24.93 7.27 -6.99
CA ALA A 57 -23.83 7.72 -6.16
C ALA A 57 -22.55 7.41 -6.94
N ASP A 58 -21.64 8.38 -6.97
CA ASP A 58 -20.30 8.15 -7.49
C ASP A 58 -19.68 6.92 -6.82
N PRO A 59 -18.87 6.13 -7.55
CA PRO A 59 -18.24 4.95 -6.98
C PRO A 59 -17.44 5.35 -5.74
N LEU A 60 -17.63 4.59 -4.65
CA LEU A 60 -16.92 4.81 -3.40
C LEU A 60 -15.41 4.74 -3.66
N VAL A 61 -14.68 5.79 -3.29
CA VAL A 61 -13.23 5.82 -3.39
C VAL A 61 -12.65 4.92 -2.30
N GLU A 62 -11.93 3.88 -2.69
CA GLU A 62 -11.30 2.96 -1.74
C GLU A 62 -10.14 3.62 -0.98
N ASN A 63 -9.93 3.18 0.26
CA ASN A 63 -8.85 3.70 1.09
C ASN A 63 -7.51 3.07 0.66
N VAL A 64 -6.67 3.88 0.04
CA VAL A 64 -5.31 3.51 -0.42
C VAL A 64 -4.44 2.87 0.68
N ASN A 65 -4.61 3.24 1.95
CA ASN A 65 -3.82 2.69 3.05
C ASN A 65 -4.21 1.25 3.43
N ARG A 66 -5.34 0.74 2.90
CA ARG A 66 -5.75 -0.67 3.06
C ARG A 66 -5.31 -1.54 1.88
N LEU A 67 -4.83 -0.93 0.80
CA LEU A 67 -4.47 -1.64 -0.42
C LEU A 67 -3.04 -2.16 -0.29
N MET A 68 -2.87 -3.48 -0.20
CA MET A 68 -1.58 -4.20 -0.18
C MET A 68 -0.90 -4.17 -1.57
N SER A 69 -0.89 -3.00 -2.21
CA SER A 69 -0.49 -2.82 -3.61
C SER A 69 1.03 -2.92 -3.82
N ASP A 70 1.83 -2.57 -2.81
CA ASP A 70 3.30 -2.58 -2.87
C ASP A 70 3.96 -3.75 -2.12
N THR A 71 3.18 -4.68 -1.56
CA THR A 71 3.71 -5.82 -0.80
C THR A 71 3.68 -7.09 -1.64
N TYR A 72 4.86 -7.57 -2.05
CA TYR A 72 5.00 -8.88 -2.65
C TYR A 72 5.01 -9.95 -1.55
N VAL A 73 4.01 -10.83 -1.56
CA VAL A 73 3.93 -11.97 -0.63
C VAL A 73 4.23 -13.25 -1.39
N ALA A 74 5.25 -13.98 -0.94
CA ALA A 74 5.57 -15.30 -1.45
C ALA A 74 5.26 -16.34 -0.37
N THR A 75 4.40 -17.31 -0.68
CA THR A 75 4.09 -18.42 0.24
C THR A 75 4.82 -19.70 -0.12
N THR A 76 5.35 -19.80 -1.34
CA THR A 76 6.13 -20.94 -1.81
C THR A 76 7.55 -20.52 -2.21
N VAL A 77 8.46 -21.51 -2.24
CA VAL A 77 9.87 -21.29 -2.62
C VAL A 77 9.97 -20.76 -4.06
N ASP A 78 9.18 -21.31 -4.99
CA ASP A 78 9.17 -20.86 -6.39
C ASP A 78 8.68 -19.41 -6.53
N GLN A 79 7.66 -19.02 -5.76
CA GLN A 79 7.18 -17.64 -5.73
C GLN A 79 8.23 -16.69 -5.15
N ALA A 80 8.94 -17.11 -4.10
CA ALA A 80 10.01 -16.32 -3.51
C ALA A 80 11.15 -16.11 -4.52
N ILE A 81 11.52 -17.16 -5.25
CA ILE A 81 12.54 -17.10 -6.30
C ILE A 81 12.09 -16.15 -7.42
N ALA A 82 10.83 -16.20 -7.85
CA ALA A 82 10.32 -15.33 -8.91
C ALA A 82 10.31 -13.84 -8.49
N ILE A 83 9.91 -13.54 -7.25
CA ILE A 83 9.91 -12.17 -6.71
C ILE A 83 11.34 -11.63 -6.57
N LEU A 84 12.29 -12.47 -6.16
CA LEU A 84 13.68 -12.08 -5.90
C LEU A 84 14.57 -12.10 -7.16
N ASN A 85 14.15 -12.74 -8.25
CA ASN A 85 14.87 -12.77 -9.52
C ASN A 85 14.71 -11.46 -10.32
N LEU A 86 14.99 -10.33 -9.68
CA LEU A 86 15.26 -9.08 -10.37
C LEU A 86 16.71 -9.19 -10.91
N ASP A 87 16.87 -9.15 -12.24
CA ASP A 87 18.16 -8.91 -12.93
C ASP A 87 19.19 -10.05 -13.08
N ARG A 88 18.80 -11.33 -13.00
CA ARG A 88 19.72 -12.43 -13.39
C ARG A 88 19.93 -12.58 -14.91
N ASP A 89 19.09 -11.95 -15.73
CA ASP A 89 19.10 -12.16 -17.19
C ASP A 89 19.99 -11.19 -17.98
N LYS A 90 20.54 -10.13 -17.36
CA LYS A 90 21.32 -9.10 -18.10
C LYS A 90 22.82 -9.11 -17.85
N VAL A 91 23.28 -9.65 -16.72
CA VAL A 91 24.71 -9.65 -16.38
C VAL A 91 25.10 -11.04 -15.89
N GLY A 92 25.82 -11.81 -16.72
CA GLY A 92 26.48 -13.02 -16.23
C GLY A 92 26.18 -14.35 -16.93
N ARG A 93 25.29 -14.39 -17.94
CA ARG A 93 24.91 -15.68 -18.55
C ARG A 93 25.95 -16.26 -19.51
N HIS A 94 26.82 -15.42 -20.06
CA HIS A 94 27.89 -15.85 -20.98
C HIS A 94 29.24 -15.27 -20.51
N PRO A 95 30.09 -16.06 -19.84
CA PRO A 95 31.40 -15.60 -19.39
C PRO A 95 32.25 -15.08 -20.55
N GLU A 96 32.14 -15.68 -21.74
CA GLU A 96 32.81 -15.20 -22.96
C GLU A 96 32.42 -13.75 -23.31
N ARG A 97 31.13 -13.40 -23.24
CA ARG A 97 30.65 -12.03 -23.54
C ARG A 97 31.03 -11.02 -22.46
N LEU A 98 31.17 -11.46 -21.21
CA LEU A 98 31.66 -10.62 -20.13
C LEU A 98 33.14 -10.27 -20.32
N VAL A 99 33.95 -11.27 -20.71
CA VAL A 99 35.37 -11.07 -21.00
C VAL A 99 35.55 -10.16 -22.22
N GLU A 100 34.77 -10.36 -23.28
CA GLU A 100 34.78 -9.48 -24.46
C GLU A 100 34.39 -8.03 -24.10
N ALA A 101 33.35 -7.85 -23.30
CA ALA A 101 32.91 -6.53 -22.85
C ALA A 101 33.97 -5.84 -21.96
N ALA A 102 34.58 -6.60 -21.04
CA ALA A 102 35.66 -6.09 -20.18
C ALA A 102 36.90 -5.69 -20.99
N TYR A 103 37.30 -6.53 -21.95
CA TYR A 103 38.43 -6.24 -22.84
C TYR A 103 38.17 -5.00 -23.70
N LYS A 104 36.97 -4.86 -24.26
CA LYS A 104 36.58 -3.68 -25.04
C LYS A 104 36.56 -2.38 -24.22
N ALA A 105 36.13 -2.45 -22.96
CA ALA A 105 36.17 -1.31 -22.04
C ALA A 105 37.63 -0.90 -21.76
N PHE A 106 38.51 -1.89 -21.51
CA PHE A 106 39.94 -1.66 -21.33
C PHE A 106 40.60 -1.04 -22.57
N GLU A 107 40.32 -1.56 -23.77
CA GLU A 107 40.85 -1.00 -25.03
C GLU A 107 40.42 0.45 -25.20
N ALA A 108 39.14 0.78 -24.99
CA ALA A 108 38.62 2.13 -25.17
C ALA A 108 39.30 3.18 -24.26
N GLU A 109 39.69 2.78 -23.05
CA GLU A 109 40.40 3.64 -22.10
C GLU A 109 41.90 3.77 -22.43
N ASN A 110 42.56 2.67 -22.81
CA ASN A 110 44.01 2.64 -22.98
C ASN A 110 44.48 3.10 -24.38
N LEU A 111 43.69 2.86 -25.42
CA LEU A 111 44.04 3.26 -26.79
C LEU A 111 44.30 4.76 -26.97
N PRO A 112 43.52 5.71 -26.40
CA PRO A 112 43.83 7.13 -26.50
C PRO A 112 45.12 7.50 -25.75
N ARG A 113 45.40 6.84 -24.63
CA ARG A 113 46.65 7.04 -23.87
C ARG A 113 47.87 6.62 -24.68
N ILE A 114 47.86 5.40 -25.25
CA ILE A 114 48.94 4.89 -26.10
C ILE A 114 49.10 5.75 -27.37
N LYS A 115 48.01 6.27 -27.92
CA LYS A 115 48.05 7.19 -29.06
C LYS A 115 48.70 8.53 -28.72
N ALA A 116 48.48 9.06 -27.51
CA ALA A 116 49.10 10.29 -27.04
C ALA A 116 50.60 10.10 -26.76
N GLU A 117 50.97 8.96 -26.17
CA GLU A 117 52.38 8.61 -25.90
C GLU A 117 53.15 8.33 -27.20
N ASN A 118 52.54 7.64 -28.18
CA ASN A 118 53.18 7.22 -29.42
C ASN A 118 52.32 7.56 -30.66
N PRO A 119 52.39 8.82 -31.16
CA PRO A 119 51.57 9.28 -32.28
C PRO A 119 51.87 8.59 -33.62
N SER A 120 53.11 8.12 -33.82
CA SER A 120 53.58 7.50 -35.07
C SER A 120 53.16 6.04 -35.25
N MET A 121 52.71 5.36 -34.19
CA MET A 121 52.26 3.97 -34.27
C MET A 121 50.94 3.83 -35.04
N ARG A 122 50.84 2.79 -35.85
CA ARG A 122 49.61 2.41 -36.55
C ARG A 122 48.65 1.75 -35.56
N ARG A 123 47.34 1.84 -35.81
CA ARG A 123 46.30 1.31 -34.90
C ARG A 123 46.49 -0.17 -34.56
N THR A 124 46.85 -1.00 -35.54
CA THR A 124 47.12 -2.44 -35.35
C THR A 124 48.22 -2.67 -34.31
N GLN A 125 49.27 -1.85 -34.31
CA GLN A 125 50.39 -1.94 -33.37
C GLN A 125 50.05 -1.44 -31.95
N ARG A 126 48.87 -0.82 -31.76
CA ARG A 126 48.39 -0.39 -30.44
C ARG A 126 47.43 -1.40 -29.81
N ILE A 127 47.00 -2.39 -30.59
CA ILE A 127 46.02 -3.42 -30.21
C ILE A 127 46.73 -4.77 -30.05
N ASP A 128 47.67 -5.09 -30.94
CA ASP A 128 48.59 -6.22 -30.85
C ASP A 128 49.66 -5.99 -29.76
#